data_AF-A0A0C2FRM3-F1
#
_entry.id   AF-A0A0C2FRM3-F1
#
_cell.length_a   1.000
_cell.length_b   1.000
_cell.length_c   1.000
_cell.angle_alpha   90.00
_cell.angle_beta   90.00
_cell.angle_gamma   90.00
#
_symmetry.space_group_name_H-M   'P 1'
#
loop_
_entity.id
_entity.type
_entity.pdbx_description
1 polymer ?
#
loop_
_entity_poly.entity_id
_entity_poly.type
_entity_poly.pdbx_seq_one_letter_code
_entity_poly.pdbx_strand_id
1 'polypeptide(L)'
;MATWADIQRLVSDLQRVQLSQSAKKLSEANCVEVVTKLIQRSLIDVVFTRDGHSYITQKHLETEVRNECVALGGRAALTDIATTLNVDLDHVERTAHKLVDENIGFTISGGELFAE
;
A
#
# COMPACT_ATOMS: atom_id res chain seq x y z
N MET A 1 21.31 27.32 -1.08
CA MET A 1 21.35 26.81 0.31
C MET A 1 20.16 27.41 1.04
N ALA A 2 19.36 26.61 1.74
CA ALA A 2 18.26 27.15 2.54
C ALA A 2 18.84 28.08 3.62
N THR A 3 18.32 29.30 3.72
CA THR A 3 18.79 30.26 4.71
C THR A 3 18.20 29.93 6.07
N TRP A 4 18.86 30.38 7.15
CA TRP A 4 18.33 30.23 8.51
C TRP A 4 16.90 30.81 8.65
N ALA A 5 16.61 31.90 7.94
CA ALA A 5 15.29 32.52 7.89
C ALA A 5 14.23 31.59 7.25
N ASP A 6 14.60 30.84 6.21
CA ASP A 6 13.70 29.88 5.57
C ASP A 6 13.32 28.75 6.52
N ILE A 7 14.31 28.24 7.27
CA ILE A 7 14.11 27.17 8.27
C ILE A 7 13.19 27.67 9.39
N GLN A 8 13.41 28.88 9.93
CA GLN A 8 12.55 29.44 10.97
C GLN A 8 11.12 29.66 10.49
N ARG A 9 10.94 30.08 9.23
CA ARG A 9 9.62 30.22 8.62
C ARG A 9 8.90 28.88 8.51
N LEU A 10 9.57 27.85 8.00
CA LEU A 10 9.05 26.48 7.91
C LEU A 10 8.63 25.93 9.29
N VAL A 11 9.44 26.13 10.32
CA VAL A 11 9.12 25.70 11.68
C VAL A 11 7.88 26.42 12.22
N SER A 12 7.78 27.74 11.98
CA SER A 12 6.63 28.54 12.41
C SER A 12 5.35 28.12 11.70
N ASP A 13 5.44 27.84 10.39
CA ASP A 13 4.30 27.35 9.59
C ASP A 13 3.87 25.95 10.05
N LEU A 14 4.82 25.05 10.33
CA LEU A 14 4.53 23.73 10.87
C LEU A 14 3.84 23.81 12.24
N GLN A 15 4.37 24.63 13.15
CA GLN A 15 3.76 24.85 14.47
C GLN A 15 2.35 25.40 14.37
N ARG A 16 2.11 26.38 13.48
CA ARG A 16 0.78 26.96 13.24
C ARG A 16 -0.21 25.89 12.75
N VAL A 17 0.22 25.02 11.83
CA VAL A 17 -0.62 23.92 11.32
C VAL A 17 -0.87 22.86 12.39
N GLN A 18 0.14 22.49 13.18
CA GLN A 18 -0.01 21.51 14.26
C GLN A 18 -0.93 22.00 15.39
N LEU A 19 -0.87 23.29 15.71
CA LEU A 19 -1.74 23.95 16.70
C LEU A 19 -3.15 24.23 16.16
N SER A 20 -3.32 24.22 14.83
CA SER A 20 -4.64 24.30 14.22
C SER A 20 -5.41 23.00 14.51
N GLN A 21 -6.29 23.06 15.50
CA GLN A 21 -7.18 21.96 15.82
C GLN A 21 -8.18 21.82 14.65
N SER A 22 -8.06 20.75 13.86
CA SER A 22 -9.09 20.42 12.87
C SER A 22 -10.43 20.23 13.59
N ALA A 23 -11.42 21.05 13.24
CA ALA A 23 -12.73 21.08 13.91
C ALA A 23 -13.53 19.76 13.78
N LYS A 24 -13.10 18.85 12.91
CA LYS A 24 -13.69 17.53 12.71
C LYS A 24 -12.62 16.45 12.67
N LYS A 25 -12.13 16.03 13.84
CA LYS A 25 -11.31 14.82 13.96
C LYS A 25 -12.25 13.62 14.11
N LEU A 26 -12.16 12.67 13.18
CA LEU A 26 -12.74 11.35 13.39
C LEU A 26 -11.86 10.62 14.40
N SER A 27 -12.48 10.00 15.40
CA SER A 27 -11.76 9.07 16.28
C SER A 27 -11.34 7.85 15.47
N GLU A 28 -10.32 7.13 15.94
CA GLU A 28 -9.89 5.87 15.31
C GLU A 28 -11.05 4.86 15.21
N ALA A 29 -11.86 4.73 16.26
CA ALA A 29 -13.05 3.88 16.26
C ALA A 29 -14.07 4.30 15.19
N ASN A 30 -14.30 5.62 15.02
CA ASN A 30 -15.18 6.12 13.97
C ASN A 30 -14.61 5.84 12.57
N CYS A 31 -13.29 5.93 12.37
CA CYS A 31 -12.64 5.58 11.11
C CYS A 31 -12.84 4.10 10.78
N VAL A 32 -12.64 3.20 11.75
CA VAL A 32 -12.87 1.76 11.59
C VAL A 32 -14.33 1.51 11.21
N GLU A 33 -15.29 2.08 11.94
CA GLU A 33 -16.72 1.87 11.64
C GLU A 33 -17.11 2.36 10.23
N VAL A 34 -16.58 3.51 9.81
CA VAL A 34 -16.82 4.04 8.46
C VAL A 34 -16.28 3.08 7.41
N VAL A 35 -15.05 2.59 7.56
CA VAL A 35 -14.45 1.67 6.60
C VAL A 35 -15.18 0.33 6.59
N THR A 36 -15.52 -0.23 7.76
CA THR A 36 -16.34 -1.45 7.86
C THR A 36 -17.68 -1.29 7.15
N LYS A 37 -18.36 -0.16 7.30
CA LYS A 37 -19.62 0.12 6.58
C LYS A 37 -19.43 0.23 5.07
N LEU A 38 -18.31 0.76 4.61
CA LEU A 38 -17.99 0.83 3.18
C LEU A 38 -17.72 -0.57 2.59
N ILE A 39 -17.01 -1.42 3.32
CA ILE A 39 -16.75 -2.82 2.94
C ILE A 39 -18.08 -3.61 2.90
N GLN A 40 -18.93 -3.47 3.93
CA GLN A 40 -20.24 -4.14 4.00
C GLN A 40 -21.17 -3.76 2.84
N ARG A 41 -21.04 -2.54 2.32
CA ARG A 41 -21.81 -2.05 1.17
C ARG A 41 -21.14 -2.36 -0.17
N SER A 42 -20.03 -3.10 -0.16
CA SER A 42 -19.21 -3.41 -1.35
C SER A 42 -18.79 -2.16 -2.14
N LEU A 43 -18.60 -1.03 -1.44
CA LEU A 43 -18.12 0.21 -2.05
C LEU A 43 -16.59 0.27 -2.13
N ILE A 44 -15.91 -0.52 -1.31
CA ILE A 44 -14.46 -0.68 -1.29
C ILE A 44 -14.16 -2.17 -1.20
N ASP A 45 -13.28 -2.63 -2.10
CA ASP A 45 -12.71 -3.97 -2.06
C ASP A 45 -11.32 -3.92 -1.41
N VAL A 46 -11.12 -4.77 -0.40
CA VAL A 46 -9.90 -4.79 0.41
C VAL A 46 -9.39 -6.21 0.63
N VAL A 47 -8.07 -6.32 0.69
CA VAL A 47 -7.35 -7.52 1.08
C VAL A 47 -6.82 -7.31 2.49
N PHE A 48 -7.05 -8.28 3.38
CA PHE A 48 -6.51 -8.24 4.73
C PHE A 48 -5.05 -8.67 4.74
N THR A 49 -4.25 -8.02 5.58
CA THR A 49 -2.88 -8.47 5.86
C THR A 49 -2.93 -9.75 6.72
N ARG A 50 -1.84 -10.52 6.71
CA ARG A 50 -1.77 -11.83 7.42
C ARG A 50 -2.03 -11.71 8.92
N ASP A 51 -1.71 -10.55 9.50
CA ASP A 51 -1.93 -10.23 10.92
C ASP A 51 -3.35 -9.70 11.21
N GLY A 52 -4.16 -9.43 10.18
CA GLY A 52 -5.54 -8.93 10.32
C GLY A 52 -5.66 -7.52 10.88
N HIS A 53 -4.53 -6.83 11.12
CA HIS A 53 -4.51 -5.48 11.70
C HIS A 53 -4.65 -4.37 10.68
N SER A 54 -4.42 -4.68 9.40
CA SER A 54 -4.46 -3.73 8.31
C SER A 54 -5.12 -4.33 7.09
N TYR A 55 -5.53 -3.45 6.19
CA TYR A 55 -6.14 -3.81 4.93
C TYR A 55 -5.55 -2.94 3.84
N ILE A 56 -5.38 -3.52 2.67
CA ILE A 56 -4.87 -2.85 1.48
C ILE A 56 -5.91 -2.98 0.37
N THR A 57 -5.95 -2.01 -0.52
CA THR A 57 -6.80 -2.14 -1.71
C THR A 57 -6.13 -3.02 -2.75
N GLN A 58 -6.92 -3.72 -3.57
CA GLN A 58 -6.38 -4.58 -4.64
C GLN A 58 -5.45 -3.82 -5.60
N LYS A 59 -5.81 -2.58 -5.94
CA LYS A 59 -4.98 -1.70 -6.80
C LYS A 59 -3.65 -1.33 -6.13
N HIS A 60 -3.65 -1.14 -4.81
CA HIS A 60 -2.42 -0.89 -4.08
C HIS A 60 -1.54 -2.14 -4.09
N LEU A 61 -2.11 -3.33 -3.83
CA LEU A 61 -1.39 -4.59 -3.90
C LEU A 61 -0.71 -4.82 -5.27
N GLU A 62 -1.41 -4.53 -6.38
CA GLU A 62 -0.85 -4.60 -7.73
C GLU A 62 0.39 -3.71 -7.90
N THR A 63 0.36 -2.51 -7.32
CA THR A 63 1.46 -1.56 -7.40
C THR A 63 2.64 -2.02 -6.56
N GLU A 64 2.37 -2.52 -5.35
CA GLU A 64 3.41 -3.01 -4.43
C GLU A 64 4.09 -4.28 -4.97
N VAL A 65 3.33 -5.25 -5.50
CA VAL A 65 3.90 -6.47 -6.11
C VAL A 65 4.84 -6.12 -7.27
N ARG A 66 4.45 -5.13 -8.10
CA ARG A 66 5.31 -4.61 -9.18
C ARG A 66 6.59 -3.99 -8.64
N ASN A 67 6.44 -3.08 -7.67
CA ASN A 67 7.56 -2.34 -7.09
C ASN A 67 8.55 -3.29 -6.43
N GLU A 68 8.06 -4.30 -5.70
CA GLU A 68 8.90 -5.27 -5.01
C GLU A 68 9.69 -6.15 -5.99
N CYS A 69 9.05 -6.59 -7.08
CA CYS A 69 9.74 -7.33 -8.15
C CYS A 69 10.87 -6.51 -8.78
N VAL A 70 10.62 -5.23 -9.06
CA VAL A 70 11.64 -4.32 -9.62
C VAL A 70 12.74 -4.03 -8.60
N ALA A 71 12.38 -3.83 -7.32
CA ALA A 71 13.34 -3.59 -6.24
C ALA A 71 14.30 -4.77 -6.03
N LEU A 72 13.82 -6.00 -6.24
CA LEU A 72 14.61 -7.23 -6.18
C LEU A 72 15.41 -7.52 -7.47
N GLY A 73 15.50 -6.56 -8.38
CA GLY A 73 16.31 -6.67 -9.60
C GLY A 73 15.61 -7.38 -10.75
N GLY A 74 14.28 -7.35 -10.78
CA GLY A 74 13.47 -7.89 -11.88
C GLY A 74 13.18 -9.39 -11.77
N ARG A 75 13.62 -10.06 -10.69
CA ARG A 75 13.20 -11.43 -10.35
C ARG A 75 12.92 -11.53 -8.86
N ALA A 76 11.73 -12.00 -8.50
CA ALA A 76 11.33 -12.14 -7.11
C ALA A 76 10.45 -13.38 -6.92
N ALA A 77 10.71 -14.15 -5.87
CA ALA A 77 9.81 -15.23 -5.47
C ALA A 77 8.52 -14.64 -4.89
N LEU A 78 7.36 -15.20 -5.27
CA LEU A 78 6.06 -14.72 -4.79
C LEU A 78 5.93 -14.88 -3.26
N THR A 79 6.62 -15.87 -2.68
CA THR A 79 6.74 -16.07 -1.23
C THR A 79 7.49 -14.94 -0.53
N ASP A 80 8.52 -14.41 -1.17
CA ASP A 80 9.33 -13.33 -0.62
C ASP A 80 8.54 -12.03 -0.67
N ILE A 81 7.87 -11.74 -1.80
CA ILE A 81 6.96 -10.61 -1.94
C ILE A 81 5.84 -10.68 -0.88
N ALA A 82 5.21 -11.84 -0.70
CA ALA A 82 4.17 -12.04 0.30
C ALA A 82 4.66 -11.79 1.74
N THR A 83 5.91 -12.18 2.02
CA THR A 83 6.54 -11.96 3.33
C THR A 83 6.87 -10.48 3.55
N THR A 84 7.46 -9.82 2.55
CA THR A 84 7.80 -8.39 2.63
C THR A 84 6.56 -7.51 2.77
N LEU A 85 5.50 -7.81 2.01
CA LEU A 85 4.24 -7.05 2.04
C LEU A 85 3.32 -7.44 3.22
N ASN A 86 3.65 -8.51 3.95
CA ASN A 86 2.81 -9.09 5.02
C ASN A 86 1.38 -9.44 4.57
N VAL A 87 1.26 -9.95 3.34
CA VAL A 87 0.00 -10.37 2.71
C VAL A 87 0.01 -11.88 2.48
N ASP A 88 -1.15 -12.53 2.48
CA ASP A 88 -1.23 -13.95 2.16
C ASP A 88 -0.80 -14.25 0.73
N LEU A 89 -0.07 -15.34 0.57
CA LEU A 89 0.53 -15.76 -0.70
C LEU A 89 -0.53 -15.87 -1.80
N ASP A 90 -1.71 -16.40 -1.47
CA ASP A 90 -2.84 -16.58 -2.37
C ASP A 90 -3.33 -15.24 -2.99
N HIS A 91 -3.30 -14.14 -2.24
CA HIS A 91 -3.61 -12.81 -2.79
C HIS A 91 -2.49 -12.28 -3.71
N VAL A 92 -1.23 -12.55 -3.36
CA VAL A 92 -0.07 -12.16 -4.16
C VAL A 92 -0.02 -12.94 -5.48
N GLU A 93 -0.25 -14.25 -5.45
CA GLU A 93 -0.31 -15.13 -6.62
C GLU A 93 -1.40 -14.69 -7.59
N ARG A 94 -2.64 -14.46 -7.11
CA ARG A 94 -3.72 -13.91 -7.94
C ARG A 94 -3.33 -12.59 -8.60
N THR A 95 -2.72 -11.70 -7.83
CA THR A 95 -2.31 -10.38 -8.31
C THR A 95 -1.22 -10.50 -9.37
N ALA A 96 -0.23 -11.36 -9.14
CA ALA A 96 0.84 -11.62 -10.09
C ALA A 96 0.29 -12.21 -11.39
N HIS A 97 -0.60 -13.20 -11.32
CA HIS A 97 -1.24 -13.78 -12.50
C HIS A 97 -2.01 -12.72 -13.30
N LYS A 98 -2.74 -11.84 -12.61
CA LYS A 98 -3.42 -10.72 -13.25
C LYS A 98 -2.45 -9.77 -13.96
N LEU A 99 -1.29 -9.47 -13.36
CA LEU A 99 -0.27 -8.62 -13.98
C LEU A 99 0.31 -9.23 -15.27
N VAL A 100 0.47 -10.56 -15.31
CA VAL A 100 0.89 -11.30 -16.50
C VAL A 100 -0.21 -11.28 -17.57
N ASP A 101 -1.47 -11.52 -17.19
CA ASP A 101 -2.61 -11.52 -18.12
C ASP A 101 -2.86 -10.14 -18.75
N GLU A 102 -2.62 -9.06 -18.01
CA GLU A 102 -2.70 -7.68 -18.51
C GLU A 102 -1.50 -7.29 -19.40
N ASN A 103 -0.57 -8.23 -19.66
CA ASN A 103 0.62 -8.09 -20.51
C ASN A 103 1.50 -6.90 -20.11
N ILE A 104 1.70 -6.69 -18.80
CA ILE A 104 2.42 -5.53 -18.24
C ILE A 104 3.96 -5.73 -18.28
N GLY A 105 4.48 -6.60 -19.14
CA GLY A 105 5.91 -6.95 -19.16
C GLY A 105 6.34 -7.75 -17.94
N PHE A 106 5.44 -8.61 -17.43
CA PHE A 106 5.73 -9.53 -16.34
C PHE A 106 5.49 -10.96 -16.80
N THR A 107 6.31 -11.89 -16.33
CA THR A 107 6.17 -13.34 -16.58
C THR A 107 6.26 -14.09 -15.26
N ILE A 108 5.50 -15.19 -15.11
CA ILE A 108 5.59 -16.07 -13.95
C ILE A 108 6.14 -17.42 -14.38
N SER A 109 7.09 -17.95 -13.61
CA SER A 109 7.63 -19.31 -13.80
C SER A 109 8.08 -19.88 -12.46
N GLY A 110 7.62 -21.09 -12.11
CA GLY A 110 8.08 -21.80 -10.92
C GLY A 110 7.78 -21.12 -9.57
N GLY A 111 6.79 -20.22 -9.50
CA GLY A 111 6.51 -19.42 -8.30
C GLY A 111 7.37 -18.15 -8.18
N GLU A 112 8.14 -17.82 -9.21
CA GLU A 112 8.88 -16.57 -9.34
C GLU A 112 8.21 -15.64 -10.35
N LEU A 113 8.21 -14.34 -10.03
CA LEU A 113 7.78 -13.24 -10.88
C LEU A 113 9.01 -12.58 -11.51
N PHE A 114 8.98 -12.42 -12.83
CA PHE A 114 10.02 -11.80 -13.63
C PHE A 114 9.49 -10.52 -14.28
N ALA A 115 10.22 -9.42 -14.13
CA ALA A 115 10.02 -8.20 -14.90
C ALA A 115 10.87 -8.27 -16.17
N GLU A 116 10.27 -7.90 -17.31
CA GLU A 116 10.95 -7.77 -18.61
C GLU A 116 11.89 -6.55 -18.66
#